data_AF-A0A125S0T8-F1
#
_entry.id   AF-A0A125S0T8-F1
#
_cell.length_a   1.000
_cell.length_b   1.000
_cell.length_c   1.000
_cell.angle_alpha   90.00
_cell.angle_beta   90.00
_cell.angle_gamma   90.00
#
_symmetry.space_group_name_H-M   'P 1'
#
loop_
_entity.id
_entity.type
_entity.pdbx_description
1 polymer ?
#
loop_
_entity_poly.entity_id
_entity_poly.type
_entity_poly.pdbx_seq_one_letter_code
_entity_poly.pdbx_strand_id
1 'polypeptide(L)' 'MFFMEQYFEWDEAKNRKNQKKHDISFETASLVFEDPLRISIQEYVRR' A
#
# COMPACT_ATOMS: atom_id res chain seq x y z
N MET A 1 4.48 -15.73 18.09
CA MET A 1 4.19 -14.46 17.41
C MET A 1 4.18 -14.76 15.91
N PHE A 2 2.99 -15.01 15.36
CA PHE A 2 2.86 -15.30 13.92
C PHE A 2 2.87 -13.95 13.20
N PHE A 3 4.00 -13.59 12.58
CA PHE A 3 4.00 -12.57 11.54
C PHE A 3 3.28 -13.18 10.34
N MET A 4 2.05 -12.75 10.10
CA MET A 4 1.43 -12.96 8.81
C MET A 4 2.13 -12.03 7.83
N GLU A 5 3.02 -12.56 6.99
CA GLU A 5 3.60 -11.79 5.90
C GLU A 5 2.49 -11.42 4.92
N GLN A 6 2.24 -10.12 4.78
CA GLN A 6 1.35 -9.59 3.76
C GLN A 6 2.12 -9.51 2.45
N TYR A 7 1.69 -10.26 1.45
CA TYR A 7 2.30 -10.24 0.12
C TYR A 7 1.60 -9.19 -0.76
N PHE A 8 2.38 -8.23 -1.25
CA PHE A 8 1.91 -7.22 -2.20
C PHE A 8 2.57 -7.44 -3.55
N GLU A 9 1.78 -7.28 -4.62
CA GLU A 9 2.28 -7.26 -5.99
C GLU A 9 1.73 -6.05 -6.74
N TRP A 10 2.52 -5.56 -7.70
CA TRP A 10 2.13 -4.46 -8.56
C TRP A 10 2.85 -4.52 -9.90
N ASP A 11 2.32 -3.76 -10.86
CA ASP A 11 3.00 -3.48 -12.11
C ASP A 11 4.10 -2.43 -11.90
N GLU A 12 5.33 -2.76 -12.30
CA GLU A 12 6.49 -1.88 -12.14
C GLU A 12 6.40 -0.58 -12.93
N ALA A 13 5.71 -0.57 -14.07
CA ALA A 13 5.47 0.68 -14.80
C ALA A 13 4.50 1.59 -14.03
N LYS A 14 3.56 1.03 -13.26
CA LYS A 14 2.72 1.82 -12.33
C LYS A 14 3.53 2.33 -11.13
N ASN A 15 4.40 1.52 -10.53
CA ASN A 15 5.24 1.95 -9.42
C ASN A 15 6.13 3.15 -9.82
N ARG A 16 6.81 3.07 -10.97
CA ARG A 16 7.59 4.20 -11.51
C ARG A 16 6.76 5.45 -11.79
N LYS A 17 5.53 5.29 -12.28
CA LYS A 17 4.60 6.43 -12.47
C LYS A 17 4.16 7.02 -11.14
N ASN A 18 3.93 6.20 -10.11
CA ASN A 18 3.57 6.65 -8.78
C ASN A 18 4.69 7.47 -8.14
N GLN A 19 5.93 6.97 -8.19
CA GLN A 19 7.12 7.68 -7.72
C GLN A 19 7.28 9.04 -8.40
N LYS A 20 7.08 9.13 -9.72
CA LYS A 20 7.13 10.44 -10.41
C LYS A 20 6.03 11.43 -10.03
N LYS A 21 4.88 10.93 -9.57
CA LYS A 21 3.70 11.76 -9.25
C LYS A 21 3.63 12.15 -7.77
N HIS A 22 4.13 11.28 -6.90
CA HIS A 22 3.91 11.35 -5.45
C HIS A 22 5.21 11.19 -4.65
N ASP A 23 6.36 10.99 -5.31
CA ASP A 23 7.68 10.79 -4.71
C ASP A 23 7.78 9.59 -3.75
N ILE A 24 6.84 8.64 -3.86
CA ILE A 24 6.74 7.46 -3.00
C ILE A 24 6.57 6.21 -3.86
N SER A 25 7.30 5.14 -3.51
CA SER A 25 7.18 3.82 -4.14
C SER A 25 6.10 2.97 -3.48
N PHE A 26 5.59 1.95 -4.17
CA PHE A 26 4.61 1.04 -3.59
C PHE A 26 5.18 0.18 -2.46
N GLU A 27 6.47 -0.15 -2.50
CA GLU A 27 7.20 -0.79 -1.40
C GLU A 27 7.18 0.07 -0.13
N THR A 28 7.37 1.39 -0.29
CA THR A 28 7.33 2.31 0.86
C THR A 28 5.89 2.50 1.33
N ALA A 29 4.94 2.64 0.40
CA ALA A 29 3.53 2.80 0.71
C ALA A 29 2.95 1.57 1.44
N SER A 30 3.43 0.36 1.17
CA SER A 30 2.93 -0.86 1.83
C SER A 30 3.24 -0.91 3.32
N LEU A 31 4.26 -0.17 3.79
CA LEU A 31 4.57 -0.07 5.23
C LEU A 31 3.39 0.50 6.04
N VAL A 32 2.45 1.22 5.41
CA VAL A 32 1.24 1.69 6.09
C VAL A 32 0.44 0.53 6.68
N PHE A 33 0.49 -0.67 6.09
CA PHE A 33 -0.24 -1.85 6.58
C PHE A 33 0.42 -2.51 7.80
N GLU A 34 1.69 -2.19 8.06
CA GLU A 34 2.44 -2.68 9.21
C GLU A 34 2.31 -1.75 10.42
N ASP A 35 1.80 -0.53 10.25
CA ASP A 35 1.61 0.44 11.34
C ASP A 35 0.57 -0.08 12.36
N PRO A 36 0.96 -0.34 13.62
CA PRO A 36 0.05 -0.80 14.67
C PRO A 36 -1.06 0.21 15.02
N LEU A 37 -0.87 1.49 14.70
CA LEU A 37 -1.81 2.57 14.96
C LEU A 37 -2.57 3.00 13.71
N ARG A 38 -2.45 2.25 12.60
CA ARG A 38 -3.16 2.50 11.35
C ARG A 38 -4.67 2.64 11.57
N ILE A 39 -5.24 3.75 11.11
CA ILE A 39 -6.69 3.96 11.05
C ILE A 39 -7.16 3.61 9.63
N SER A 40 -8.12 2.69 9.52
CA SER A 40 -8.73 2.33 8.23
C SER A 40 -10.22 2.63 8.23
N ILE A 41 -10.70 3.30 7.18
CA ILE A 41 -12.11 3.58 6.95
C ILE A 41 -12.53 2.81 5.70
N GLN A 42 -13.53 1.95 5.82
CA GLN A 42 -14.10 1.24 4.68
C GLN A 42 -15.26 2.07 4.10
N GLU A 43 -15.07 2.58 2.89
CA GLU A 43 -16.13 3.25 2.14
C GLU A 43 -16.83 2.24 1.22
N TYR A 44 -18.16 2.25 1.22
CA TYR A 44 -18.94 1.45 0.28
C TYR A 44 -19.21 2.26 -0.99
N VAL A 45 -18.58 1.85 -2.09
CA VAL A 45 -18.84 2.43 -3.42
C VAL A 45 -19.86 1.56 -4.14
N ARG A 46 -21.04 2.11 -4.45
CA ARG A 46 -21.98 1.45 -5.39
C ARG A 46 -21.37 1.48 -6.79
N ARG A 47 -21.29 0.31 -7.43
CA ARG A 47 -20.97 0.18 -8.85
C ARG A 47 -22.09 0.69 -9.74
#